data_AF-A0A2H0IWS5-F1
#
_entry.id   AF-A0A2H0IWS5-F1
#
_cell.length_a   1.000
_cell.length_b   1.000
_cell.length_c   1.000
_cell.angle_alpha   90.00
_cell.angle_beta   90.00
_cell.angle_gamma   90.00
#
_symmetry.space_group_name_H-M   'P 1'
#
loop_
_entity.id
_entity.type
_entity.pdbx_description
1 polymer ?
#
loop_
_entity_poly.entity_id
_entity_poly.type
_entity_poly.pdbx_seq_one_letter_code
_entity_poly.pdbx_strand_id
1 'polypeptide(L)'
;MTQSVGVRARRSRGGSEPQSYMNISSVVVYAQSQQLTAVQTALAALPGVQVHAQTADGKLVVCIEANDDRDAAATYETIERSAGVLSMALVFQQTESNPDQEITPCKSPVVN
;
A
#
# COMPACT_ATOMS: atom_id res chain seq x y z
N MET A 1 26.32 53.40 21.60
CA MET A 1 26.85 52.98 20.28
C MET A 1 26.96 51.47 20.27
N THR A 2 26.36 50.87 19.25
CA THR A 2 25.80 49.51 19.19
C THR A 2 26.87 48.44 18.99
N GLN A 3 26.75 47.30 19.67
CA GLN A 3 27.56 46.11 19.42
C GLN A 3 26.99 45.36 18.22
N SER A 4 27.83 45.15 17.19
CA SER A 4 27.51 44.36 16.00
C SER A 4 28.15 42.98 16.14
N VAL A 5 27.33 41.96 16.39
CA VAL A 5 27.69 40.56 16.18
C VAL A 5 26.64 39.96 15.25
N GLY A 6 27.01 39.77 13.98
CA GLY A 6 26.16 39.23 12.93
C GLY A 6 26.77 37.97 12.32
N VAL A 7 26.95 36.92 13.12
CA VAL A 7 27.15 35.56 12.60
C VAL A 7 25.89 34.76 12.92
N ARG A 8 25.16 34.30 11.90
CA ARG A 8 24.58 32.95 11.88
C ARG A 8 23.89 32.59 10.56
N ALA A 9 24.46 31.54 9.97
CA ALA A 9 23.78 30.34 9.48
C ALA A 9 22.72 30.50 8.39
N ARG A 10 23.18 30.21 7.17
CA ARG A 10 22.43 29.60 6.07
C ARG A 10 21.52 28.50 6.61
N ARG A 11 20.20 28.72 6.63
CA ARG A 11 19.21 27.66 6.80
C ARG A 11 18.59 27.35 5.45
N SER A 12 19.18 26.37 4.77
CA SER A 12 18.44 25.52 3.86
C SER A 12 17.37 24.79 4.68
N ARG A 13 16.11 25.13 4.45
CA ARG A 13 14.97 24.28 4.81
C ARG A 13 14.09 24.16 3.57
N GLY A 14 14.51 23.31 2.63
CA GLY A 14 13.54 22.60 1.81
C GLY A 14 12.96 21.52 2.71
N GLY A 15 11.74 21.73 3.18
CA GLY A 15 10.96 20.64 3.76
C GLY A 15 10.46 19.81 2.59
N SER A 16 11.04 18.63 2.39
CA SER A 16 10.36 17.58 1.64
C SER A 16 9.14 17.19 2.47
N GLU A 17 7.95 17.55 2.01
CA GLU A 17 6.71 17.03 2.56
C GLU A 17 6.80 15.50 2.60
N PRO A 18 6.35 14.84 3.67
CA PRO A 18 6.34 13.38 3.68
C PRO A 18 5.45 12.95 2.52
N GLN A 19 6.07 12.43 1.46
CA GLN A 19 5.35 11.65 0.46
C GLN A 19 4.87 10.42 1.20
N SER A 20 3.64 10.48 1.69
CA SER A 20 2.92 9.30 2.13
C SER A 20 2.71 8.47 0.88
N TYR A 21 3.65 7.56 0.61
CA TYR A 21 3.40 6.51 -0.34
C TYR A 21 2.20 5.72 0.20
N MET A 22 1.31 5.25 -0.66
CA MET A 22 0.25 4.34 -0.26
C MET A 22 0.14 3.27 -1.32
N ASN A 23 0.18 2.01 -0.89
CA ASN A 23 0.09 0.87 -1.77
C ASN A 23 -1.20 0.11 -1.49
N ILE A 24 -2.07 0.03 -2.50
CA ILE A 24 -3.30 -0.75 -2.46
C ILE A 24 -3.19 -1.83 -3.52
N SER A 25 -3.35 -3.08 -3.12
CA SER A 25 -3.17 -4.23 -4.00
C SER A 25 -4.22 -5.30 -3.78
N SER A 26 -4.70 -5.88 -4.88
CA SER A 26 -5.67 -6.97 -4.87
C SER A 26 -4.96 -8.26 -5.25
N VAL A 27 -5.10 -9.28 -4.40
CA VAL A 27 -4.45 -10.57 -4.55
C VAL A 27 -5.49 -11.68 -4.52
N VAL A 28 -5.32 -12.67 -5.39
CA VAL A 28 -6.02 -13.95 -5.31
C VAL A 28 -5.09 -14.94 -4.63
N VAL A 29 -5.50 -15.47 -3.49
CA VAL A 29 -4.76 -16.49 -2.75
C VAL A 29 -5.39 -17.85 -3.04
N TYR A 30 -4.57 -18.79 -3.48
CA TYR A 30 -4.96 -20.19 -3.63
C TYR A 30 -4.52 -20.93 -2.36
N ALA A 31 -5.47 -21.55 -1.68
CA ALA A 31 -5.26 -22.31 -0.47
C ALA A 31 -5.87 -23.71 -0.59
N GLN A 32 -5.41 -24.62 0.27
CA GLN A 32 -5.99 -25.95 0.37
C GLN A 32 -7.43 -25.87 0.87
N SER A 33 -8.38 -26.50 0.18
CA SER A 33 -9.80 -26.46 0.54
C SER A 33 -10.08 -26.92 1.98
N GLN A 34 -9.27 -27.86 2.51
CA GLN A 34 -9.39 -28.36 3.88
C GLN A 34 -8.93 -27.34 4.94
N GLN A 35 -8.12 -26.36 4.56
CA GLN A 35 -7.57 -25.33 5.44
C GLN A 35 -8.11 -23.92 5.13
N LEU A 36 -9.07 -23.79 4.21
CA LEU A 36 -9.61 -22.51 3.74
C LEU A 36 -10.02 -21.57 4.88
N THR A 37 -10.81 -22.08 5.84
CA THR A 37 -11.29 -21.28 6.98
C THR A 37 -10.14 -20.85 7.89
N ALA A 38 -9.13 -21.71 8.08
CA ALA A 38 -7.97 -21.38 8.90
C ALA A 38 -7.10 -20.31 8.22
N VAL A 39 -6.85 -20.45 6.91
CA VAL A 39 -6.13 -19.47 6.11
C VAL A 39 -6.88 -18.14 6.09
N GLN A 40 -8.19 -18.14 5.84
CA GLN A 40 -9.01 -16.93 5.89
C GLN A 40 -8.88 -16.20 7.23
N THR A 41 -8.96 -16.94 8.35
CA THR A 41 -8.84 -16.37 9.70
C THR A 41 -7.45 -15.79 9.93
N ALA A 42 -6.40 -16.48 9.49
CA ALA A 42 -5.02 -16.00 9.61
C ALA A 42 -4.79 -14.72 8.78
N LEU A 43 -5.29 -14.69 7.54
CA LEU A 43 -5.18 -13.54 6.66
C LEU A 43 -5.96 -12.33 7.18
N ALA A 44 -7.17 -12.55 7.71
CA ALA A 44 -7.99 -11.47 8.29
C ALA A 44 -7.40 -10.91 9.60
N ALA A 45 -6.44 -11.61 10.23
CA ALA A 45 -5.73 -11.12 11.40
C ALA A 45 -4.51 -10.26 11.04
N LEU A 46 -4.09 -10.24 9.76
CA LEU A 46 -3.00 -9.39 9.30
C LEU A 46 -3.46 -7.93 9.20
N PRO A 47 -2.66 -6.95 9.67
CA PRO A 47 -3.00 -5.54 9.53
C PRO A 47 -3.03 -5.15 8.05
N GLY A 48 -4.03 -4.36 7.65
CA GLY A 48 -4.18 -3.89 6.27
C GLY A 48 -4.66 -4.96 5.28
N VAL A 49 -4.98 -6.18 5.73
CA VAL A 49 -5.49 -7.25 4.85
C VAL A 49 -7.00 -7.43 5.05
N GLN A 50 -7.74 -7.41 3.96
CA GLN A 50 -9.19 -7.59 3.97
C GLN A 50 -9.61 -8.71 3.01
N VAL A 51 -10.31 -9.72 3.52
CA VAL A 51 -10.80 -10.85 2.72
C VAL A 51 -12.21 -10.54 2.21
N HIS A 52 -12.38 -10.44 0.89
CA HIS A 52 -13.67 -10.08 0.27
C HIS A 52 -14.50 -11.29 -0.15
N ALA A 53 -13.84 -12.37 -0.60
CA ALA A 53 -14.52 -13.55 -1.09
C ALA A 53 -13.71 -14.82 -0.85
N GLN A 54 -14.41 -15.95 -0.75
CA GLN A 54 -13.82 -17.28 -0.78
C GLN A 54 -14.67 -18.23 -1.64
N THR A 55 -14.04 -19.23 -2.24
CA THR A 55 -14.71 -20.30 -2.97
C THR A 55 -14.35 -21.66 -2.38
N ALA A 56 -15.25 -22.64 -2.50
CA ALA A 56 -14.99 -24.02 -2.06
C ALA A 56 -13.80 -24.68 -2.81
N ASP A 57 -13.48 -24.15 -3.99
CA ASP A 57 -12.35 -24.57 -4.84
C ASP A 57 -10.98 -24.14 -4.30
N GLY A 58 -10.92 -23.41 -3.18
CA GLY A 58 -9.65 -23.01 -2.56
C GLY A 58 -9.18 -21.60 -2.96
N LYS A 59 -10.03 -20.75 -3.53
CA LYS A 59 -9.65 -19.38 -3.91
C LYS A 59 -10.14 -18.38 -2.88
N LEU A 60 -9.28 -17.45 -2.48
CA LEU A 60 -9.63 -16.29 -1.66
C LEU A 60 -9.27 -15.02 -2.39
N VAL A 61 -10.16 -14.03 -2.35
CA VAL A 61 -9.89 -12.67 -2.86
C VAL A 61 -9.58 -11.78 -1.68
N VAL A 62 -8.38 -11.20 -1.66
CA VAL A 62 -7.91 -10.33 -0.59
C VAL A 62 -7.44 -8.98 -1.14
N CYS A 63 -7.75 -7.92 -0.41
CA CYS A 63 -7.20 -6.58 -0.62
C CYS A 63 -6.15 -6.31 0.46
N ILE A 64 -5.05 -5.69 0.07
CA ILE A 64 -3.91 -5.39 0.93
C ILE A 64 -3.65 -3.89 0.80
N GLU A 65 -3.75 -3.19 1.93
CA GLU A 65 -3.46 -1.77 2.09
C GLU A 65 -2.20 -1.61 2.95
N ALA A 66 -1.19 -0.97 2.39
CA ALA A 66 0.10 -0.77 3.05
C ALA A 66 0.59 0.67 2.84
N ASN A 67 1.41 1.17 3.77
CA ASN A 67 1.96 2.52 3.70
C ASN A 67 3.12 2.64 2.71
N ASP A 68 3.72 1.54 2.27
CA ASP A 68 4.83 1.56 1.33
C ASP A 68 4.90 0.21 0.59
N ASP A 69 5.58 0.19 -0.56
CA ASP A 69 5.81 -1.04 -1.32
C ASP A 69 6.56 -2.10 -0.50
N ARG A 70 7.48 -1.68 0.37
CA ARG A 70 8.21 -2.59 1.27
C ARG A 70 7.28 -3.31 2.25
N ASP A 71 6.32 -2.59 2.81
CA ASP A 71 5.38 -3.15 3.79
C ASP A 71 4.37 -4.08 3.10
N ALA A 72 3.96 -3.72 1.88
CA ALA A 72 3.17 -4.59 1.02
C ALA A 72 3.92 -5.88 0.66
N ALA A 73 5.19 -5.78 0.26
CA ALA A 73 6.03 -6.94 -0.06
C ALA A 73 6.19 -7.89 1.15
N ALA A 74 6.43 -7.34 2.34
CA ALA A 74 6.50 -8.14 3.57
C ALA A 74 5.17 -8.85 3.88
N THR A 75 4.04 -8.19 3.59
CA THR A 75 2.70 -8.78 3.71
C THR A 75 2.54 -9.93 2.72
N TYR A 76 2.92 -9.75 1.45
CA TYR A 76 2.87 -10.81 0.44
C TYR A 76 3.68 -12.04 0.85
N GLU A 77 4.92 -11.84 1.31
CA GLU A 77 5.77 -12.93 1.80
C GLU A 77 5.14 -13.67 3.00
N THR A 78 4.47 -12.94 3.89
CA THR A 78 3.77 -13.52 5.04
C THR A 78 2.59 -14.38 4.58
N ILE A 79 1.85 -13.93 3.56
CA ILE A 79 0.75 -14.66 2.96
C ILE A 79 1.26 -15.94 2.28
N GLU A 80 2.33 -15.86 1.48
CA GLU A 80 2.89 -17.05 0.82
C GLU A 80 3.41 -18.10 1.82
N ARG A 81 3.95 -17.66 2.96
CA ARG A 81 4.45 -18.56 4.00
C ARG A 81 3.36 -19.06 4.93
N SER A 82 2.12 -18.59 4.80
CA SER A 82 1.01 -19.01 5.64
C SER A 82 0.66 -20.48 5.38
N ALA A 83 0.50 -21.25 6.47
CA ALA A 83 0.20 -22.67 6.38
C ALA A 83 -1.11 -22.90 5.61
N GLY A 84 -1.07 -23.75 4.59
CA GLY A 84 -2.24 -24.06 3.75
C GLY A 84 -2.38 -23.18 2.51
N VAL A 85 -1.56 -22.13 2.35
CA VAL A 85 -1.44 -21.38 1.08
C VAL A 85 -0.62 -22.21 0.09
N LEU A 86 -1.13 -22.31 -1.13
CA LEU A 86 -0.50 -23.02 -2.25
C LEU A 86 0.22 -22.04 -3.18
N SER A 87 -0.42 -20.90 -3.45
CA SER A 87 0.13 -19.86 -4.32
C SER A 87 -0.68 -18.58 -4.15
N MET A 88 -0.15 -17.46 -4.62
CA MET A 88 -0.88 -16.20 -4.72
C MET A 88 -0.65 -15.56 -6.10
N ALA A 89 -1.65 -14.83 -6.58
CA ALA A 89 -1.60 -14.08 -7.82
C ALA A 89 -2.03 -12.64 -7.57
N LEU A 90 -1.11 -11.70 -7.79
CA LEU A 90 -1.39 -10.28 -7.76
C LEU A 90 -2.23 -9.90 -8.99
N VAL A 91 -3.45 -9.41 -8.76
CA VAL A 91 -4.38 -9.02 -9.84
C VAL A 91 -4.27 -7.54 -10.14
N PHE A 92 -4.09 -6.73 -9.09
CA PHE A 92 -3.99 -5.29 -9.20
C PHE A 92 -3.01 -4.76 -8.16
N GLN A 93 -2.24 -3.76 -8.56
CA GLN A 93 -1.38 -2.99 -7.67
C GLN A 93 -1.41 -1.53 -8.11
N GLN A 94 -1.71 -0.64 -7.17
CA GLN A 94 -1.55 0.79 -7.33
C GLN A 94 -0.70 1.31 -6.19
N THR A 95 0.39 1.97 -6.56
CA THR A 95 1.28 2.67 -5.63
C THR A 95 1.18 4.16 -5.92
N GLU A 96 0.64 4.91 -4.98
CA GLU A 96 0.47 6.35 -5.10
C GLU A 96 1.56 7.07 -4.30
N SER A 97 2.35 7.91 -4.98
CA SER A 97 3.46 8.67 -4.37
C SER A 97 3.04 10.05 -3.86
N ASN A 98 1.83 10.50 -4.20
CA ASN A 98 1.31 11.84 -3.95
C ASN A 98 -0.23 11.80 -3.78
N PRO A 99 -0.75 11.31 -2.63
CA PRO A 99 -2.19 11.10 -2.44
C PRO A 99 -3.04 12.39 -2.34
N ASP A 100 -2.39 13.55 -2.21
CA ASP A 100 -3.05 14.87 -2.15
C ASP A 100 -3.05 15.60 -3.51
N GLN A 101 -2.53 14.99 -4.58
CA GLN A 101 -2.47 15.66 -5.87
C GLN A 101 -3.84 15.61 -6.56
N GLU A 102 -4.63 16.68 -6.40
CA GLU A 102 -5.83 16.94 -7.18
C GLU A 102 -5.53 16.72 -8.67
N ILE A 103 -6.32 15.86 -9.34
CA ILE A 103 -6.33 15.75 -10.79
C ILE A 103 -6.86 17.09 -11.30
N THR A 104 -5.99 18.09 -11.51
CA THR A 104 -6.42 19.36 -12.09
C THR A 104 -7.09 19.02 -13.43
N PRO A 105 -8.39 19.31 -13.60
CA PRO A 105 -9.05 19.01 -14.86
C PRO A 105 -8.32 19.80 -15.94
N CYS A 106 -8.04 19.10 -17.04
CA CYS A 106 -7.43 19.67 -18.24
C CYS A 106 -8.16 20.98 -18.55
N LYS A 107 -7.52 22.13 -18.33
CA LYS A 107 -8.08 23.42 -18.73
C LYS A 107 -8.35 23.30 -20.22
N SER A 108 -9.63 23.30 -20.60
CA SER A 108 -10.04 23.44 -22.00
C SER A 108 -9.22 24.57 -22.62
N PRO A 109 -8.63 24.36 -23.81
CA PRO A 109 -7.92 25.45 -24.47
C PRO A 109 -8.93 26.57 -24.69
N VAL A 110 -8.63 27.74 -24.11
CA VAL A 110 -9.34 28.98 -24.38
C VAL A 110 -9.25 29.22 -25.89
N VAL A 111 -10.40 29.19 -26.55
CA VAL A 111 -10.56 29.56 -27.95
C VAL A 111 -10.12 31.02 -28.12
N ASN A 112 -9.26 31.27 -29.10
CA ASN A 112 -8.91 32.61 -29.54
C ASN A 112 -8.86 32.68 -31.06
#